data_AF-A0A0B2SJT6-F1
#
_entry.id   AF-A0A0B2SJT6-F1
#
_cell.length_a   1.000
_cell.length_b   1.000
_cell.length_c   1.000
_cell.angle_alpha   90.00
_cell.angle_beta   90.00
_cell.angle_gamma   90.00
#
_symmetry.space_group_name_H-M   'P 1'
#
loop_
_entity.id
_entity.type
_entity.pdbx_description
1 polymer ?
#
loop_
_entity_poly.entity_id
_entity_poly.type
_entity_poly.pdbx_seq_one_letter_code
_entity_poly.pdbx_strand_id
1 'polypeptide(L)'
;MLLFIPSLVTVFLCPTTKPLPSNALYSAPLFPTLLCKTHFEKLLHLRSHTFTHSETQKFKFELFWKLSEEGVDEFGDDLHSVVDVCAQIFSEFLHKEYRGPGTLLVEPFTDMMVALKKKKLPGAALAARESLLWLQNFVDKDWEVWNSKLK
;
A
#
# COMPACT_ATOMS: atom_id res chain seq x y z
N MET A 1 -34.46 -16.85 16.41
CA MET A 1 -34.10 -17.64 17.61
C MET A 1 -32.67 -17.26 17.97
N LEU A 2 -32.46 -16.58 19.10
CA LEU A 2 -31.13 -16.14 19.54
C LEU A 2 -30.46 -17.26 20.35
N LEU A 3 -29.20 -17.60 20.03
CA LEU A 3 -28.39 -18.52 20.84
C LEU A 3 -27.03 -17.88 21.20
N PHE A 4 -27.08 -17.14 22.32
CA PHE A 4 -26.03 -17.07 23.36
C PHE A 4 -25.68 -18.50 23.85
N ILE A 5 -24.52 -18.92 24.36
CA ILE A 5 -23.15 -18.39 24.68
C ILE A 5 -22.21 -19.64 24.78
N PRO A 6 -20.92 -19.65 25.25
CA PRO A 6 -19.96 -18.58 25.65
C PRO A 6 -18.51 -18.75 25.12
N SER A 7 -17.65 -17.76 25.41
CA SER A 7 -16.18 -17.88 25.36
C SER A 7 -15.61 -18.87 26.39
N LEU A 8 -14.54 -19.59 26.03
CA LEU A 8 -13.70 -20.33 26.98
C LEU A 8 -12.40 -19.57 27.26
N VAL A 9 -12.28 -18.98 28.45
CA VAL A 9 -11.03 -18.35 28.92
C VAL A 9 -10.24 -19.37 29.74
N THR A 10 -9.17 -19.91 29.17
CA THR A 10 -8.27 -20.82 29.90
C THR A 10 -7.28 -20.02 30.74
N VAL A 11 -7.53 -19.94 32.04
CA VAL A 11 -6.60 -19.36 33.01
C VAL A 11 -5.49 -20.38 33.31
N PHE A 12 -4.26 -20.10 32.84
CA PHE A 12 -3.07 -20.85 33.28
C PHE A 12 -2.47 -20.19 34.51
N LEU A 13 -2.66 -20.81 35.68
CA LEU A 13 -1.96 -20.48 36.91
C LEU A 13 -0.53 -21.02 36.85
N CYS A 14 0.47 -20.16 37.02
CA CYS A 14 1.88 -20.55 37.15
C CYS A 14 2.34 -20.30 38.61
N PRO A 15 2.97 -21.26 39.30
CA PRO A 15 3.26 -21.16 40.72
C PRO A 15 4.47 -20.26 41.05
N THR A 16 4.44 -19.69 42.25
CA THR A 16 5.43 -18.77 42.81
C THR A 16 6.77 -19.41 43.21
N THR A 17 7.89 -18.75 42.90
CA THR A 17 9.19 -18.98 43.56
C THR A 17 10.01 -17.70 43.76
N LYS A 18 9.98 -17.20 45.01
CA LYS A 18 11.00 -16.49 45.84
C LYS A 18 11.91 -15.38 45.26
N PRO A 19 12.26 -14.35 46.07
CA PRO A 19 13.08 -13.21 45.66
C PRO A 19 14.60 -13.41 45.84
N LEU A 20 15.39 -12.62 45.10
CA LEU A 20 16.84 -12.40 45.29
C LEU A 20 17.15 -10.88 45.11
N PRO A 21 18.36 -10.35 45.36
CA PRO A 21 18.52 -9.22 46.27
C PRO A 21 18.80 -7.90 45.54
N SER A 22 18.74 -6.82 46.31
CA SER A 22 19.09 -5.47 45.86
C SER A 22 20.59 -5.29 45.60
N ASN A 23 20.91 -4.25 44.83
CA ASN A 23 22.22 -3.59 44.67
C ASN A 23 23.17 -4.14 43.58
N ALA A 24 22.94 -3.69 42.34
CA ALA A 24 24.01 -3.49 41.36
C ALA A 24 23.78 -2.15 40.63
N LEU A 25 24.47 -1.10 41.09
CA LEU A 25 24.55 0.18 40.38
C LEU A 25 25.41 0.01 39.13
N TYR A 26 24.78 -0.36 38.01
CA TYR A 26 25.40 -0.21 36.69
C TYR A 26 24.88 1.06 36.03
N SER A 27 25.81 1.96 35.70
CA SER A 27 25.53 3.16 34.93
C SER A 27 24.99 2.78 33.56
N ALA A 28 23.70 3.01 33.32
CA ALA A 28 23.17 3.00 31.98
C ALA A 28 23.86 4.12 31.18
N PRO A 29 24.55 3.83 30.07
CA PRO A 29 24.90 4.89 29.14
C PRO A 29 23.59 5.48 28.63
N LEU A 30 23.39 6.76 28.88
CA LEU A 30 22.27 7.53 28.36
C LEU A 30 22.30 7.41 26.82
N PHE A 31 21.40 6.63 26.23
CA PHE A 31 21.13 6.68 24.79
C PHE A 31 20.27 7.92 24.53
N PRO A 32 20.77 8.99 23.89
CA PRO A 32 19.91 9.99 23.32
C PRO A 32 19.66 9.53 21.88
N THR A 33 18.60 8.73 21.67
CA THR A 33 18.05 8.49 20.33
C THR A 33 17.36 9.76 19.82
N LEU A 34 18.14 10.84 19.71
CA LEU A 34 17.81 12.09 19.05
C LEU A 34 18.07 11.95 17.54
N LEU A 35 17.46 10.91 16.93
CA LEU A 35 17.11 11.04 15.53
C LEU A 35 16.04 12.12 15.49
N CYS A 36 16.45 13.36 15.16
CA CYS A 36 15.56 14.51 15.17
C CYS A 36 14.28 14.18 14.38
N LYS A 37 13.09 14.56 14.88
CA LYS A 37 11.80 14.23 14.23
C LYS A 37 11.83 14.52 12.73
N THR A 38 12.43 15.65 12.34
CA THR A 38 12.62 16.05 10.93
C THR A 38 13.39 15.05 10.07
N HIS A 39 14.36 14.33 10.64
CA HIS A 39 15.12 13.29 9.95
C HIS A 39 14.31 11.99 9.79
N PHE A 40 13.56 11.58 10.82
CA PHE A 40 12.69 10.40 10.75
C PHE A 40 11.54 10.60 9.75
N GLU A 41 10.85 11.74 9.81
CA GLU A 41 9.79 12.12 8.87
C GLU A 41 10.32 12.17 7.42
N LYS A 42 11.51 12.75 7.21
CA LYS A 42 12.13 12.82 5.87
C LYS A 42 12.52 11.43 5.34
N LEU A 43 12.92 10.50 6.21
CA LEU A 43 13.17 9.10 5.83
C LEU A 43 11.88 8.30 5.57
N LEU A 44 10.77 8.59 6.27
CA LEU A 44 9.47 7.99 5.92
C LEU A 44 8.94 8.53 4.59
N HIS A 45 8.95 9.85 4.41
CA HIS A 45 8.48 10.49 3.18
C HIS A 45 9.27 10.01 1.96
N LEU A 46 10.60 9.95 2.06
CA LEU A 46 11.45 9.43 0.98
C LEU A 46 11.19 7.95 0.68
N ARG A 47 10.93 7.11 1.70
CA ARG A 47 10.57 5.68 1.52
C ARG A 47 9.19 5.46 0.91
N SER A 48 8.20 6.28 1.27
CA SER A 48 6.88 6.28 0.62
C SER A 48 7.01 6.71 -0.84
N HIS A 49 7.80 7.74 -1.13
CA HIS A 49 8.04 8.21 -2.49
C HIS A 49 8.75 7.16 -3.37
N THR A 50 9.76 6.44 -2.85
CA THR A 50 10.45 5.40 -3.63
C THR A 50 9.60 4.15 -3.84
N PHE A 51 8.76 3.76 -2.86
CA PHE A 51 7.75 2.73 -3.06
C PHE A 51 6.75 3.15 -4.15
N THR A 52 6.11 4.31 -3.99
CA THR A 52 5.13 4.86 -4.93
C THR A 52 5.69 4.93 -6.34
N HIS A 53 6.92 5.43 -6.52
CA HIS A 53 7.56 5.48 -7.83
C HIS A 53 7.77 4.08 -8.43
N SER A 54 8.33 3.14 -7.65
CA SER A 54 8.55 1.76 -8.12
C SER A 54 7.25 1.08 -8.52
N GLU A 55 6.19 1.29 -7.74
CA GLU A 55 4.90 0.62 -7.93
C GLU A 55 4.15 1.19 -9.14
N THR A 56 4.15 2.52 -9.30
CA THR A 56 3.61 3.20 -10.48
C THR A 56 4.29 2.76 -11.79
N GLN A 57 5.61 2.47 -11.78
CA GLN A 57 6.28 1.96 -12.99
C GLN A 57 5.84 0.53 -13.35
N LYS A 58 5.71 -0.38 -12.38
CA LYS A 58 5.17 -1.73 -12.62
C LYS A 58 3.74 -1.67 -13.14
N PHE A 59 2.89 -0.89 -12.46
CA PHE A 59 1.51 -0.65 -12.84
C PHE A 59 1.40 -0.12 -14.28
N LYS A 60 2.22 0.88 -14.64
CA LYS A 60 2.24 1.46 -15.98
C LYS A 60 2.61 0.43 -17.06
N PHE A 61 3.60 -0.43 -16.78
CA PHE A 61 4.03 -1.49 -17.70
C PHE A 61 2.94 -2.56 -17.87
N GLU A 62 2.42 -3.09 -16.76
CA GLU A 62 1.41 -4.16 -16.76
C GLU A 62 0.08 -3.70 -17.35
N LEU A 63 -0.38 -2.47 -17.04
CA LEU A 63 -1.58 -1.90 -17.65
C LEU A 63 -1.40 -1.70 -19.16
N PHE A 64 -0.26 -1.17 -19.61
CA PHE A 64 0.02 -1.06 -21.05
C PHE A 64 -0.03 -2.42 -21.75
N TRP A 65 0.64 -3.42 -21.18
CA TRP A 65 0.64 -4.78 -21.71
C TRP A 65 -0.79 -5.35 -21.80
N LYS A 66 -1.54 -5.33 -20.70
CA LYS A 66 -2.93 -5.83 -20.64
C LYS A 66 -3.86 -5.15 -21.64
N LEU A 67 -3.82 -3.82 -21.72
CA LEU A 67 -4.66 -3.07 -22.65
C LEU A 67 -4.25 -3.26 -24.11
N SER A 68 -2.96 -3.53 -24.40
CA SER A 68 -2.50 -3.91 -25.74
C SER A 68 -2.95 -5.31 -26.16
N GLU A 69 -3.09 -6.26 -25.22
CA GLU A 69 -3.61 -7.61 -25.48
C GLU A 69 -5.15 -7.60 -25.64
N GLU A 70 -5.86 -6.92 -24.75
CA GLU A 70 -7.33 -7.02 -24.65
C GLU A 70 -8.11 -5.98 -25.46
N GLY A 71 -7.49 -4.87 -25.86
CA GLY A 71 -8.18 -3.71 -26.44
C GLY A 71 -7.49 -3.07 -27.66
N VAL A 72 -6.74 -3.85 -28.46
CA VAL A 72 -5.92 -3.30 -29.57
C VAL A 72 -6.72 -2.43 -30.55
N ASP A 73 -7.98 -2.82 -30.85
CA ASP A 73 -8.89 -2.07 -31.72
C ASP A 73 -9.62 -0.91 -31.01
N GLU A 74 -9.68 -0.90 -29.67
CA GLU A 74 -10.35 0.14 -28.88
C GLU A 74 -9.42 1.32 -28.59
N PHE A 75 -8.15 1.06 -28.28
CA PHE A 75 -7.22 2.11 -27.84
C PHE A 75 -6.47 2.81 -28.97
N GLY A 76 -6.06 2.10 -30.02
CA GLY A 76 -5.26 2.66 -31.11
C GLY A 76 -4.08 3.52 -30.62
N ASP A 77 -3.93 4.71 -31.21
CA ASP A 77 -2.87 5.68 -30.85
C ASP A 77 -3.04 6.28 -29.43
N ASP A 78 -4.24 6.21 -28.84
CA ASP A 78 -4.55 6.79 -27.52
C ASP A 78 -4.08 5.90 -26.34
N LEU A 79 -3.61 4.67 -26.59
CA LEU A 79 -3.22 3.71 -25.55
C LEU A 79 -2.25 4.30 -24.52
N HIS A 80 -1.20 4.99 -24.98
CA HIS A 80 -0.23 5.64 -24.09
C HIS A 80 -0.88 6.74 -23.22
N SER A 81 -1.77 7.55 -23.82
CA SER A 81 -2.53 8.60 -23.11
C SER A 81 -3.46 8.03 -22.04
N VAL A 82 -4.12 6.90 -22.32
CA VAL A 82 -4.96 6.19 -21.34
C VAL A 82 -4.13 5.69 -20.17
N VAL A 83 -3.03 5.01 -20.46
CA VAL A 83 -2.12 4.46 -19.45
C VAL A 83 -1.51 5.55 -18.57
N ASP A 84 -1.09 6.67 -19.15
CA ASP A 84 -0.52 7.80 -18.39
C ASP A 84 -1.54 8.47 -17.46
N VAL A 85 -2.80 8.61 -17.89
CA VAL A 85 -3.87 9.12 -17.02
C VAL A 85 -4.15 8.18 -15.85
N CYS A 86 -4.19 6.87 -16.10
CA CYS A 86 -4.37 5.88 -15.03
C CYS A 86 -3.18 5.88 -14.07
N ALA A 87 -1.95 5.92 -14.60
CA ALA A 87 -0.72 5.92 -13.80
C ALA A 87 -0.58 7.18 -12.93
N GLN A 88 -1.03 8.35 -13.41
CA GLN A 88 -1.08 9.57 -12.60
C GLN A 88 -2.01 9.39 -11.39
N ILE A 89 -3.26 8.99 -11.63
CA ILE A 89 -4.28 8.86 -10.57
C ILE A 89 -3.87 7.79 -9.55
N PHE A 90 -3.34 6.66 -10.05
CA PHE A 90 -2.78 5.60 -9.22
C PHE A 90 -1.63 6.09 -8.33
N SER A 91 -0.69 6.84 -8.90
CA SER A 91 0.44 7.41 -8.15
C SER A 91 0.00 8.42 -7.10
N GLU A 92 -1.03 9.24 -7.41
CA GLU A 92 -1.59 10.20 -6.45
C GLU A 92 -2.29 9.48 -5.28
N PHE A 93 -3.06 8.43 -5.55
CA PHE A 93 -3.65 7.56 -4.53
C PHE A 93 -2.58 6.93 -3.62
N LEU A 94 -1.56 6.28 -4.19
CA LEU A 94 -0.49 5.66 -3.41
C LEU A 94 0.27 6.67 -2.53
N HIS A 95 0.44 7.90 -2.99
CA HIS A 95 1.16 8.93 -2.25
C HIS A 95 0.30 9.58 -1.14
N LYS A 96 -0.98 9.84 -1.40
CA LYS A 96 -1.85 10.67 -0.55
C LYS A 96 -2.76 9.86 0.36
N GLU A 97 -3.24 8.71 -0.09
CA GLU A 97 -4.42 8.03 0.48
C GLU A 97 -4.14 6.62 0.96
N TYR A 98 -3.31 5.85 0.26
CA TYR A 98 -2.89 4.52 0.71
C TYR A 98 -2.19 4.59 2.08
N ARG A 99 -2.52 3.64 2.97
CA ARG A 99 -1.98 3.55 4.35
C ARG A 99 -1.31 2.21 4.65
N GLY A 100 -1.17 1.33 3.66
CA GLY A 100 -0.68 -0.04 3.82
C GLY A 100 -1.78 -1.10 3.59
N PRO A 101 -1.49 -2.38 3.83
CA PRO A 101 -2.32 -3.47 3.34
C PRO A 101 -3.72 -3.47 3.94
N GLY A 102 -4.71 -3.86 3.14
CA GLY A 102 -6.12 -3.78 3.50
C GLY A 102 -6.70 -2.36 3.51
N THR A 103 -5.96 -1.33 3.05
CA THR A 103 -6.46 0.06 2.91
C THR A 103 -6.64 0.51 1.46
N LEU A 104 -6.78 -0.47 0.55
CA LEU A 104 -7.08 -0.23 -0.86
C LEU A 104 -8.47 0.38 -1.04
N LEU A 105 -8.57 1.44 -1.84
CA LEU A 105 -9.81 2.18 -2.12
C LEU A 105 -10.33 1.92 -3.53
N VAL A 106 -11.63 2.12 -3.72
CA VAL A 106 -12.30 2.00 -5.03
C VAL A 106 -12.43 3.36 -5.72
N GLU A 107 -12.41 4.47 -4.97
CA GLU A 107 -12.48 5.83 -5.53
C GLU A 107 -11.47 6.12 -6.65
N PRO A 108 -10.17 5.74 -6.56
CA PRO A 108 -9.19 6.03 -7.63
C PRO A 108 -9.60 5.48 -9.00
N PHE A 109 -10.27 4.32 -9.06
CA PHE A 109 -10.73 3.71 -10.31
C PHE A 109 -11.99 4.39 -10.87
N THR A 110 -12.82 4.94 -9.97
CA THR A 110 -13.92 5.82 -10.37
C THR A 110 -13.37 7.12 -10.97
N ASP A 111 -12.33 7.69 -10.37
CA ASP A 111 -11.65 8.86 -10.90
C ASP A 111 -10.94 8.59 -12.23
N MET A 112 -10.33 7.41 -12.43
CA MET A 112 -9.82 6.98 -13.74
C MET A 112 -10.92 6.99 -14.81
N MET A 113 -12.07 6.35 -14.55
CA MET A 113 -13.20 6.36 -15.49
C MET A 113 -13.67 7.79 -15.80
N VAL A 114 -13.75 8.66 -14.79
CA VAL A 114 -14.20 10.05 -14.96
C VAL A 114 -13.17 10.88 -15.72
N ALA A 115 -11.87 10.73 -15.45
CA ALA A 115 -10.79 11.45 -16.09
C ALA A 115 -10.66 11.08 -17.58
N LEU A 116 -10.68 9.78 -17.89
CA LEU A 116 -10.64 9.29 -19.28
C LEU A 116 -11.85 9.78 -20.07
N LYS A 117 -13.07 9.66 -19.53
CA LYS A 117 -14.30 10.18 -20.17
C LYS A 117 -14.26 11.70 -20.38
N LYS A 118 -13.78 12.48 -19.40
CA LYS A 118 -13.61 13.94 -19.54
C LYS A 118 -12.59 14.31 -20.62
N LYS A 119 -11.53 13.51 -20.79
CA LYS A 119 -10.53 13.65 -21.85
C LYS A 119 -10.96 13.08 -23.21
N LYS A 120 -12.13 12.42 -23.27
CA LYS A 120 -12.66 11.69 -24.44
C LYS A 120 -11.76 10.53 -24.90
N LEU A 121 -11.00 9.94 -23.98
CA LEU A 121 -10.15 8.77 -24.26
C LEU A 121 -10.98 7.47 -24.24
N PRO A 122 -10.61 6.48 -25.08
CA PRO A 122 -11.33 5.19 -25.20
C PRO A 122 -11.09 4.25 -24.00
N GLY A 123 -11.83 3.13 -23.95
CA GLY A 123 -11.61 2.03 -23.01
C GLY A 123 -11.66 2.38 -21.52
N ALA A 124 -12.31 3.48 -21.14
CA ALA A 124 -12.31 3.99 -19.78
C ALA A 124 -12.75 2.97 -18.71
N ALA A 125 -13.70 2.09 -19.05
CA ALA A 125 -14.16 1.03 -18.14
C ALA A 125 -13.17 -0.15 -18.07
N LEU A 126 -12.59 -0.55 -19.20
CA LEU A 126 -11.59 -1.63 -19.28
C LEU A 126 -10.30 -1.22 -18.55
N ALA A 127 -9.78 -0.02 -18.85
CA ALA A 127 -8.61 0.53 -18.19
C ALA A 127 -8.78 0.61 -16.66
N ALA A 128 -9.92 1.09 -16.16
CA ALA A 128 -10.20 1.13 -14.73
C ALA A 128 -10.33 -0.27 -14.09
N ARG A 129 -10.92 -1.24 -14.81
CA ARG A 129 -11.05 -2.64 -14.35
C ARG A 129 -9.69 -3.33 -14.25
N GLU A 130 -8.86 -3.26 -15.29
CA GLU A 130 -7.54 -3.89 -15.26
C GLU A 130 -6.62 -3.21 -14.24
N SER A 131 -6.75 -1.90 -14.07
CA SER A 131 -6.07 -1.16 -13.00
C SER A 131 -6.46 -1.65 -11.60
N LEU A 132 -7.75 -1.93 -11.36
CA LEU A 132 -8.25 -2.45 -10.08
C LEU A 132 -7.78 -3.89 -9.84
N LEU A 133 -7.85 -4.74 -10.86
CA LEU A 133 -7.37 -6.13 -10.78
C LEU A 133 -5.87 -6.18 -10.49
N TRP A 134 -5.08 -5.27 -11.09
CA TRP A 134 -3.66 -5.17 -10.78
C TRP A 134 -3.43 -4.72 -9.33
N LEU A 135 -4.08 -3.64 -8.87
CA LEU A 135 -3.96 -3.14 -7.50
C LEU A 135 -4.21 -4.25 -6.46
N GLN A 136 -5.34 -4.96 -6.61
CA GLN A 136 -5.76 -6.03 -5.69
C GLN A 136 -4.78 -7.21 -5.64
N ASN A 137 -4.05 -7.47 -6.73
CA ASN A 137 -3.16 -8.62 -6.83
C ASN A 137 -1.73 -8.33 -6.35
N PHE A 138 -1.25 -7.08 -6.42
CA PHE A 138 0.17 -6.78 -6.22
C PHE A 138 0.48 -5.82 -5.05
N VAL A 139 -0.22 -4.70 -4.91
CA VAL A 139 0.24 -3.58 -4.05
C VAL A 139 0.37 -3.95 -2.57
N ASP A 140 -0.58 -4.69 -2.00
CA ASP A 140 -0.51 -5.13 -0.60
C ASP A 140 0.68 -6.08 -0.37
N LYS A 141 0.95 -6.98 -1.32
CA LYS A 141 2.06 -7.95 -1.25
C LYS A 141 3.40 -7.26 -1.40
N ASP A 142 3.51 -6.35 -2.36
CA ASP A 142 4.74 -5.62 -2.66
C ASP A 142 5.06 -4.61 -1.56
N TRP A 143 4.05 -4.05 -0.88
CA TRP A 143 4.23 -3.27 0.34
C TRP A 143 4.79 -4.10 1.50
N GLU A 144 4.28 -5.31 1.74
CA GLU A 144 4.82 -6.20 2.79
C GLU A 144 6.27 -6.61 2.48
N VAL A 145 6.55 -7.00 1.24
CA VAL A 145 7.92 -7.30 0.77
C VAL A 145 8.83 -6.08 0.92
N TRP A 146 8.36 -4.88 0.55
CA TRP A 146 9.11 -3.63 0.70
C TRP A 146 9.46 -3.35 2.17
N ASN A 147 8.50 -3.50 3.09
CA ASN A 147 8.73 -3.27 4.51
C ASN A 147 9.54 -4.38 5.19
N SER A 148 9.50 -5.62 4.68
CA SER A 148 10.35 -6.71 5.19
C SER A 148 11.85 -6.43 5.02
N LYS A 149 12.25 -5.72 3.94
CA LYS A 149 13.63 -5.33 3.64
C LYS A 149 14.18 -4.21 4.55
N LEU A 150 13.37 -3.72 5.48
CA LEU A 150 13.69 -2.63 6.41
C LEU A 150 13.91 -3.14 7.85
N LYS A 151 13.85 -4.46 8.06
CA LYS A 151 14.11 -5.16 9.33
C LYS A 151 15.49 -5.81 9.30
#